data_AF-A0A950Z392-F1
#
_entry.id   AF-A0A950Z392-F1
#
_cell.length_a   1.000
_cell.length_b   1.000
_cell.length_c   1.000
_cell.angle_alpha   90.00
_cell.angle_beta   90.00
_cell.angle_gamma   90.00
#
_symmetry.space_group_name_H-M   'P 1'
#
loop_
_entity.id
_entity.type
_entity.pdbx_description
1 polymer ?
#
loop_
_entity_poly.entity_id
_entity_poly.type
_entity_poly.pdbx_seq_one_letter_code
_entity_poly.pdbx_strand_id
1 'polypeptide(L)'
;MTKTSFARYSPALALVAACVPILVAQGTSAQGVPTSIVVTLEPKRGKTIPPIEAQDITVAQGKDKRPIISLAPAGSNSAMQLLLLIDDSARSSFDTELGTLKQFITSLPASTQIGIGYMRNGMTQMVQNFTNDHTAAANSIRVALGPGGADVSPYDSLSDAIKRWPEPGAPRKEVIMISSGIEGLGGGFAPDNPYVNKGISDAQRAGVVVYTIYSPSVGHWGHSYWRNTWGQNFLSQLSDETGGESYYIGFGSPVSFQPFLEQIAQQMRNQYILTFSAKPEEKSGLQPIKVNINEKDASIAAPDRVFVKAGM
;
A
#
# COMPACT_ATOMS: atom_id res chain seq x y z
N MET A 1 59.30 33.11 -85.77
CA MET A 1 59.75 32.88 -84.38
C MET A 1 59.20 34.00 -83.52
N THR A 2 58.05 33.75 -82.88
CA THR A 2 57.46 34.69 -81.92
C THR A 2 56.66 33.86 -80.93
N LYS A 3 57.08 33.87 -79.66
CA LYS A 3 56.54 33.08 -78.55
C LYS A 3 55.27 33.74 -78.02
N THR A 4 54.19 32.99 -77.90
CA THR A 4 53.01 33.35 -77.10
C THR A 4 52.86 32.38 -75.93
N SER A 5 52.89 32.95 -74.72
CA SER A 5 52.71 32.31 -73.43
C SER A 5 51.22 32.07 -73.17
N PHE A 6 50.85 30.88 -72.70
CA PHE A 6 49.53 30.61 -72.12
C PHE A 6 49.69 30.25 -70.64
N ALA A 7 49.18 31.11 -69.77
CA ALA A 7 49.06 30.89 -68.34
C ALA A 7 47.94 29.86 -68.05
N ARG A 8 48.24 28.86 -67.22
CA ARG A 8 47.26 27.89 -66.71
C ARG A 8 46.61 28.47 -65.44
N TYR A 9 45.30 28.67 -65.46
CA TYR A 9 44.48 28.87 -64.27
C TYR A 9 43.82 27.54 -63.90
N SER A 10 44.12 27.01 -62.71
CA SER A 10 43.38 25.91 -62.09
C SER A 10 42.27 26.50 -61.21
N PRO A 11 40.99 26.09 -61.33
CA PRO A 11 39.99 26.44 -60.33
C PRO A 11 40.11 25.48 -59.14
N ALA A 12 40.29 26.04 -57.95
CA ALA A 12 40.16 25.31 -56.69
C ALA A 12 38.67 25.05 -56.42
N LEU A 13 38.29 23.77 -56.35
CA LEU A 13 36.95 23.34 -55.96
C LEU A 13 36.87 23.40 -54.42
N ALA A 14 36.11 24.35 -53.86
CA ALA A 14 35.82 24.41 -52.44
C ALA A 14 34.69 23.41 -52.11
N LEU A 15 35.02 22.35 -51.37
CA LEU A 15 34.04 21.40 -50.84
C LEU A 15 33.40 22.01 -49.58
N VAL A 16 32.15 22.43 -49.66
CA VAL A 16 31.36 22.83 -48.48
C VAL A 16 30.83 21.55 -47.83
N ALA A 17 31.41 21.17 -46.69
CA ALA A 17 30.90 20.07 -45.86
C ALA A 17 29.67 20.55 -45.10
N ALA A 18 28.49 20.12 -45.54
CA ALA A 18 27.25 20.32 -44.79
C ALA A 18 27.22 19.37 -43.57
N CYS A 19 27.50 19.91 -42.37
CA CYS A 19 27.20 19.22 -41.12
C CYS A 19 25.68 19.15 -40.94
N VAL A 20 25.09 17.98 -41.21
CA VAL A 20 23.71 17.68 -40.82
C VAL A 20 23.74 17.32 -39.33
N PRO A 21 23.06 18.06 -38.44
CA PRO A 21 22.92 17.62 -37.06
C PRO A 21 22.10 16.34 -37.05
N ILE A 22 22.71 15.23 -36.65
CA ILE A 22 22.00 14.01 -36.29
C ILE A 22 21.19 14.35 -35.05
N LEU A 23 19.92 14.67 -35.23
CA LEU A 23 18.94 14.61 -34.15
C LEU A 23 18.91 13.16 -33.69
N VAL A 24 19.54 12.90 -32.54
CA VAL A 24 19.33 11.67 -31.78
C VAL A 24 17.84 11.62 -31.47
N ALA A 25 17.12 10.74 -32.16
CA ALA A 25 15.74 10.44 -31.81
C ALA A 25 15.75 10.01 -30.33
N GLN A 26 15.14 10.82 -29.47
CA GLN A 26 14.82 10.38 -28.11
C GLN A 26 13.99 9.12 -28.28
N GLY A 27 14.54 7.98 -27.86
CA GLY A 27 13.88 6.69 -27.98
C GLY A 27 12.46 6.82 -27.45
N THR A 28 11.49 6.37 -28.25
CA THR A 28 10.12 6.19 -27.82
C THR A 28 10.14 5.45 -26.49
N SER A 29 9.76 6.12 -25.41
CA SER A 29 9.55 5.46 -24.12
C SER A 29 8.58 4.32 -24.39
N ALA A 30 9.00 3.08 -24.13
CA ALA A 30 8.17 1.92 -24.39
C ALA A 30 6.78 2.16 -23.77
N GLN A 31 5.73 2.13 -24.61
CA GLN A 31 4.34 2.29 -24.19
C GLN A 31 4.07 1.28 -23.07
N GLY A 32 3.89 1.77 -21.86
CA GLY A 32 3.52 0.96 -20.70
C GLY A 32 2.19 1.41 -20.14
N VAL A 33 1.63 0.60 -19.25
CA VAL A 33 0.32 0.85 -18.63
C VAL A 33 0.54 1.71 -17.39
N PRO A 34 0.04 2.96 -17.34
CA PRO A 34 0.16 3.79 -16.14
C PRO A 34 -0.49 3.08 -14.96
N THR A 35 0.30 2.81 -13.93
CA THR A 35 -0.11 2.07 -12.74
C THR A 35 0.30 2.86 -11.51
N SER A 36 -0.65 3.08 -10.61
CA SER A 36 -0.46 3.87 -9.39
C SER A 36 -0.49 2.98 -8.15
N ILE A 37 0.42 3.23 -7.22
CA ILE A 37 0.48 2.58 -5.91
C ILE A 37 0.65 3.63 -4.82
N VAL A 38 0.21 3.29 -3.60
CA VAL A 38 0.56 4.04 -2.40
C VAL A 38 1.94 3.58 -1.93
N VAL A 39 2.81 4.53 -1.62
CA VAL A 39 4.09 4.27 -0.96
C VAL A 39 4.24 5.17 0.27
N THR A 40 4.84 4.65 1.32
CA THR A 40 5.05 5.36 2.59
C THR A 40 6.52 5.62 2.79
N LEU A 41 6.91 6.87 3.02
CA LEU A 41 8.27 7.21 3.39
C LEU A 41 8.44 7.19 4.90
N GLU A 42 9.55 6.59 5.35
CA GLU A 42 9.83 6.39 6.76
C GLU A 42 11.19 6.97 7.13
N PRO A 43 11.28 7.73 8.22
CA PRO A 43 12.55 8.29 8.67
C PRO A 43 13.45 7.20 9.22
N LYS A 44 14.70 7.15 8.76
CA LYS A 44 15.72 6.29 9.39
C LYS A 44 16.36 7.02 10.57
N ARG A 45 16.52 6.29 11.68
CA ARG A 45 17.29 6.73 12.87
C ARG A 45 16.81 8.06 13.46
N GLY A 46 15.49 8.31 13.43
CA GLY A 46 14.88 9.50 14.02
C GLY A 46 15.19 10.82 13.28
N LYS A 47 15.69 10.74 12.05
CA LYS A 47 15.96 11.91 11.22
C LYS A 47 14.69 12.40 10.52
N THR A 48 14.66 13.64 10.07
CA THR A 48 13.59 14.14 9.18
C THR A 48 13.82 13.62 7.77
N ILE A 49 12.76 13.18 7.10
CA ILE A 49 12.81 12.80 5.67
C ILE A 49 13.03 14.09 4.86
N PRO A 50 14.10 14.20 4.04
CA PRO A 50 14.28 15.34 3.16
C PRO A 50 13.19 15.35 2.07
N PRO A 51 12.96 16.48 1.37
CA PRO A 51 12.11 16.49 0.19
C PRO A 51 12.58 15.42 -0.80
N ILE A 52 11.69 14.49 -1.16
CA ILE A 52 11.98 13.39 -2.08
C ILE A 52 11.41 13.70 -3.47
N GLU A 53 12.23 13.51 -4.48
CA GLU A 53 11.84 13.62 -5.88
C GLU A 53 11.73 12.24 -6.54
N ALA A 54 11.10 12.18 -7.70
CA ALA A 54 10.93 10.92 -8.45
C ALA A 54 12.27 10.25 -8.78
N GLN A 55 13.34 11.02 -8.98
CA GLN A 55 14.69 10.51 -9.29
C GLN A 55 15.34 9.75 -8.12
N ASP A 56 14.87 9.99 -6.89
CA ASP A 56 15.37 9.31 -5.69
C ASP A 56 14.71 7.94 -5.52
N ILE A 57 13.67 7.64 -6.30
CA ILE A 57 12.93 6.38 -6.24
C ILE A 57 13.24 5.54 -7.47
N THR A 58 13.34 4.23 -7.27
CA THR A 58 13.41 3.26 -8.35
C THR A 58 12.29 2.24 -8.22
N VAL A 59 11.64 1.94 -9.34
CA VAL A 59 10.64 0.88 -9.45
C VAL A 59 11.16 -0.20 -10.38
N ALA A 60 11.07 -1.45 -9.95
CA ALA A 60 11.28 -2.62 -10.80
C ALA A 60 10.00 -3.46 -10.84
N GLN A 61 9.68 -4.02 -12.00
CA GLN A 61 8.66 -5.06 -12.16
C GLN A 61 9.38 -6.35 -12.55
N GLY A 62 9.38 -7.35 -11.67
CA GLY A 62 10.30 -8.48 -11.77
C GLY A 62 11.76 -8.01 -11.81
N LYS A 63 12.45 -8.21 -12.94
CA LYS A 63 13.85 -7.78 -13.14
C LYS A 63 13.99 -6.46 -13.91
N ASP A 64 12.89 -5.93 -14.46
CA ASP A 64 12.91 -4.80 -15.38
C ASP A 64 12.68 -3.49 -14.61
N LYS A 65 13.60 -2.53 -14.70
CA LYS A 65 13.37 -1.17 -14.19
C LYS A 65 12.25 -0.51 -14.98
N ARG A 66 11.31 0.13 -14.29
CA ARG A 66 10.14 0.79 -14.88
C ARG A 66 10.24 2.31 -14.72
N PRO A 67 9.95 3.10 -15.77
CA PRO A 67 9.95 4.55 -15.67
C PRO A 67 8.87 5.05 -14.71
N ILE A 68 9.23 5.95 -13.79
CA ILE A 68 8.29 6.68 -12.95
C ILE A 68 7.65 7.80 -13.79
N ILE A 69 6.32 7.88 -13.75
CA ILE A 69 5.52 8.90 -14.43
C ILE A 69 5.29 10.10 -13.50
N SER A 70 4.92 9.83 -12.24
CA SER A 70 4.69 10.87 -11.24
C SER A 70 4.85 10.36 -9.82
N LEU A 71 5.18 11.28 -8.91
CA LEU A 71 5.21 11.07 -7.47
C LEU A 71 4.46 12.24 -6.84
N ALA A 72 3.26 12.00 -6.32
CA ALA A 72 2.41 13.04 -5.74
C ALA A 72 2.28 12.83 -4.22
N PRO A 73 2.55 13.85 -3.37
CA PRO A 73 2.26 13.78 -1.95
C PRO A 73 0.79 13.45 -1.73
N ALA A 74 0.53 12.50 -0.86
CA ALA A 74 -0.80 11.96 -0.65
C ALA A 74 -1.25 12.03 0.81
N GLY A 75 -0.60 12.84 1.65
CA GLY A 75 -0.91 13.03 3.08
C GLY A 75 -2.23 13.73 3.37
N SER A 76 -2.26 14.58 4.41
CA SER A 76 -3.50 15.06 5.05
C SER A 76 -4.54 15.74 4.16
N ASN A 77 -4.16 16.31 3.01
CA ASN A 77 -5.09 17.01 2.11
C ASN A 77 -5.62 16.13 0.97
N SER A 78 -5.16 14.89 0.86
CA SER A 78 -5.60 13.96 -0.18
C SER A 78 -6.83 13.17 0.28
N ALA A 79 -7.77 12.93 -0.64
CA ALA A 79 -8.96 12.15 -0.33
C ALA A 79 -8.59 10.69 -0.02
N MET A 80 -9.04 10.19 1.12
CA MET A 80 -8.76 8.83 1.61
C MET A 80 -10.03 8.17 2.11
N GLN A 81 -10.16 6.87 1.89
CA GLN A 81 -11.13 6.01 2.56
C GLN A 81 -10.40 5.07 3.51
N LEU A 82 -10.70 5.20 4.80
CA LEU A 82 -10.14 4.35 5.85
C LEU A 82 -11.25 3.47 6.45
N LEU A 83 -11.03 2.16 6.43
CA LEU A 83 -11.89 1.19 7.10
C LEU A 83 -11.22 0.74 8.40
N LEU A 84 -11.91 0.94 9.53
CA LEU A 84 -11.57 0.23 10.77
C LEU A 84 -12.27 -1.12 10.74
N LEU A 85 -11.49 -2.20 10.64
CA LEU A 85 -11.98 -3.56 10.52
C LEU A 85 -11.64 -4.35 11.79
N ILE A 86 -12.67 -4.69 12.57
CA ILE A 86 -12.51 -5.14 13.96
C ILE A 86 -12.96 -6.58 14.10
N ASP A 87 -12.11 -7.46 14.62
CA ASP A 87 -12.50 -8.81 15.00
C ASP A 87 -13.55 -8.76 16.11
N ASP A 88 -14.78 -9.23 15.86
CA ASP A 88 -15.86 -9.18 16.85
C ASP A 88 -15.62 -10.15 18.04
N SER A 89 -14.52 -10.93 18.02
CA SER A 89 -14.04 -11.76 19.13
C SER A 89 -12.92 -11.11 19.95
N ALA A 90 -12.40 -9.96 19.54
CA ALA A 90 -11.40 -9.19 20.29
C ALA A 90 -12.08 -8.57 21.53
N ARG A 91 -12.33 -9.34 22.58
CA ARG A 91 -12.85 -8.81 23.86
C ARG A 91 -11.71 -8.49 24.84
N SER A 92 -12.07 -7.88 25.97
CA SER A 92 -11.22 -7.52 27.10
C SER A 92 -10.27 -6.34 26.83
N SER A 93 -9.27 -6.49 25.96
CA SER A 93 -8.32 -5.42 25.68
C SER A 93 -8.78 -4.40 24.64
N PHE A 94 -9.63 -4.80 23.71
CA PHE A 94 -10.20 -3.87 22.74
C PHE A 94 -11.24 -2.94 23.39
N ASP A 95 -12.06 -3.47 24.31
CA ASP A 95 -13.16 -2.71 24.92
C ASP A 95 -12.63 -1.54 25.78
N THR A 96 -11.41 -1.65 26.30
CA THR A 96 -10.74 -0.55 27.02
C THR A 96 -10.19 0.53 26.08
N GLU A 97 -9.98 0.20 24.80
CA GLU A 97 -9.41 1.10 23.79
C GLU A 97 -10.46 1.84 22.94
N LEU A 98 -11.76 1.65 23.22
CA LEU A 98 -12.82 2.35 22.49
C LEU A 98 -12.65 3.87 22.51
N GLY A 99 -12.26 4.43 23.66
CA GLY A 99 -11.98 5.86 23.80
C GLY A 99 -10.83 6.31 22.88
N THR A 100 -9.74 5.55 22.89
CA THR A 100 -8.55 5.77 22.05
C THR A 100 -8.90 5.75 20.56
N LEU A 101 -9.66 4.74 20.12
CA LEU A 101 -10.08 4.59 18.72
C LEU A 101 -11.01 5.71 18.27
N LYS A 102 -11.97 6.09 19.12
CA LYS A 102 -12.87 7.22 18.84
C LYS A 102 -12.09 8.52 18.71
N GLN A 103 -11.17 8.78 19.62
CA GLN A 103 -10.31 9.96 19.56
C GLN A 103 -9.46 9.99 18.29
N PHE A 104 -8.82 8.86 17.95
CA PHE A 104 -8.06 8.72 16.71
C PHE A 104 -8.91 9.08 15.49
N ILE A 105 -10.09 8.47 15.33
CA ILE A 105 -11.00 8.75 14.20
C ILE A 105 -11.36 10.23 14.13
N THR A 106 -11.74 10.84 15.26
CA THR A 106 -12.12 12.27 15.29
C THR A 106 -10.96 13.22 15.04
N SER A 107 -9.72 12.74 15.14
CA SER A 107 -8.51 13.53 14.88
C SER A 107 -8.03 13.46 13.43
N LEU A 108 -8.62 12.58 12.61
CA LEU A 108 -8.22 12.41 11.21
C LEU A 108 -8.58 13.64 10.37
N PRO A 109 -7.85 13.88 9.26
CA PRO A 109 -8.18 14.99 8.37
C PRO A 109 -9.60 14.89 7.79
N ALA A 110 -10.28 16.02 7.64
CA ALA A 110 -11.66 16.09 7.11
C ALA A 110 -11.82 15.55 5.66
N SER A 111 -10.70 15.39 4.95
CA SER A 111 -10.62 14.72 3.64
C SER A 111 -10.75 13.18 3.72
N THR A 112 -10.80 12.62 4.93
CA THR A 112 -10.87 11.18 5.16
C THR A 112 -12.30 10.73 5.38
N GLN A 113 -12.76 9.80 4.56
CA GLN A 113 -13.99 9.06 4.79
C GLN A 113 -13.71 7.83 5.66
N ILE A 114 -14.52 7.62 6.69
CA ILE A 114 -14.34 6.54 7.66
C ILE A 114 -15.47 5.53 7.55
N GLY A 115 -15.13 4.26 7.35
CA GLY A 115 -16.04 3.13 7.50
C GLY A 115 -15.69 2.32 8.74
N ILE A 116 -16.68 1.72 9.39
CA ILE A 116 -16.49 0.84 10.55
C ILE A 116 -17.17 -0.51 10.27
N GLY A 117 -16.40 -1.58 10.36
CA GLY A 117 -16.86 -2.95 10.12
C GLY A 117 -16.38 -3.93 11.20
N TYR A 118 -17.24 -4.90 11.54
CA TYR A 118 -16.90 -6.00 12.44
C TYR A 118 -16.80 -7.30 11.66
N MET A 119 -15.75 -8.07 11.90
CA MET A 119 -15.51 -9.35 11.27
C MET A 119 -16.23 -10.46 12.02
N ARG A 120 -16.98 -11.28 11.28
CA ARG A 120 -17.73 -12.41 11.83
C ARG A 120 -17.94 -13.48 10.76
N ASN A 121 -17.47 -14.69 11.06
CA ASN A 121 -17.60 -15.86 10.19
C ASN A 121 -17.12 -15.64 8.74
N GLY A 122 -15.98 -14.97 8.54
CA GLY A 122 -15.42 -14.68 7.22
C GLY A 122 -16.15 -13.58 6.43
N MET A 123 -16.98 -12.79 7.10
CA MET A 123 -17.72 -11.67 6.52
C MET A 123 -17.52 -10.38 7.33
N THR A 124 -17.66 -9.24 6.64
CA THR A 124 -17.63 -7.93 7.29
C THR A 124 -19.04 -7.38 7.50
N GLN A 125 -19.44 -7.20 8.75
CA GLN A 125 -20.65 -6.48 9.11
C GLN A 125 -20.34 -4.98 9.26
N MET A 126 -20.71 -4.18 8.26
CA MET A 126 -20.60 -2.73 8.34
C MET A 126 -21.61 -2.17 9.35
N VAL A 127 -21.11 -1.42 10.34
CA VAL A 127 -21.95 -0.67 11.29
C VAL A 127 -21.96 0.83 10.99
N GLN A 128 -21.01 1.30 10.19
CA GLN A 128 -20.99 2.62 9.59
C GLN A 128 -20.41 2.54 8.19
N ASN A 129 -21.19 2.92 7.18
CA ASN A 129 -20.69 3.12 5.82
C ASN A 129 -19.76 4.34 5.77
N PHE A 130 -18.83 4.36 4.81
CA PHE A 130 -17.88 5.46 4.61
C PHE A 130 -18.55 6.83 4.69
N THR A 131 -18.09 7.66 5.64
CA THR A 131 -18.64 8.99 5.92
C THR A 131 -17.53 9.97 6.29
N ASN A 132 -17.72 11.25 5.95
CA ASN A 132 -16.87 12.35 6.47
C ASN A 132 -17.33 12.83 7.86
N ASP A 133 -18.48 12.35 8.36
CA ASP A 133 -18.89 12.60 9.73
C ASP A 133 -18.13 11.67 10.68
N HIS A 134 -16.94 12.12 11.10
CA HIS A 134 -16.08 11.38 12.02
C HIS A 134 -16.73 11.16 13.38
N THR A 135 -17.63 12.04 13.81
CA THR A 135 -18.35 11.87 15.07
C THR A 135 -19.35 10.72 14.97
N ALA A 136 -20.11 10.66 13.87
CA ALA A 136 -21.00 9.53 13.61
C ALA A 136 -20.21 8.21 13.50
N ALA A 137 -19.08 8.21 12.78
CA ALA A 137 -18.23 7.02 12.66
C ALA A 137 -17.66 6.57 14.01
N ALA A 138 -17.09 7.48 14.80
CA ALA A 138 -16.60 7.18 16.13
C ALA A 138 -17.71 6.64 17.04
N ASN A 139 -18.91 7.22 16.99
CA ASN A 139 -20.05 6.77 17.79
C ASN A 139 -20.58 5.38 17.40
N SER A 140 -20.35 4.94 16.16
CA SER A 140 -20.72 3.59 15.70
C SER A 140 -19.82 2.48 16.26
N ILE A 141 -18.62 2.81 16.78
CA ILE A 141 -17.75 1.83 17.42
C ILE A 141 -18.39 1.38 18.75
N ARG A 142 -18.58 0.08 18.84
CA ARG A 142 -19.13 -0.64 19.99
C ARG A 142 -18.12 -1.61 20.60
N VAL A 143 -18.41 -2.10 21.79
CA VAL A 143 -17.71 -3.26 22.35
C VAL A 143 -17.83 -4.48 21.42
N ALA A 144 -16.86 -5.39 21.49
CA ALA A 144 -16.89 -6.65 20.76
C ALA A 144 -17.91 -7.61 21.39
N LEU A 145 -18.87 -8.11 20.58
CA LEU A 145 -20.01 -8.90 21.07
C LEU A 145 -19.93 -10.38 20.64
N GLY A 146 -19.08 -10.71 19.67
CA GLY A 146 -18.92 -12.06 19.16
C GLY A 146 -18.33 -13.03 20.20
N PRO A 147 -18.56 -14.36 20.04
CA PRO A 147 -17.90 -15.39 20.86
C PRO A 147 -16.38 -15.45 20.58
N GLY A 148 -15.61 -16.20 21.37
CA GLY A 148 -14.21 -16.47 21.04
C GLY A 148 -14.09 -17.20 19.69
N GLY A 149 -13.29 -16.65 18.77
CA GLY A 149 -13.25 -17.12 17.38
C GLY A 149 -14.51 -16.75 16.58
N ALA A 150 -15.18 -15.63 16.93
CA ALA A 150 -16.33 -15.10 16.19
C ALA A 150 -16.01 -14.89 14.71
N ASP A 151 -14.76 -14.54 14.40
CA ASP A 151 -14.24 -14.67 13.06
C ASP A 151 -13.38 -15.92 12.94
N VAL A 152 -13.67 -16.69 11.88
CA VAL A 152 -12.93 -17.90 11.52
C VAL A 152 -11.87 -17.62 10.46
N SER A 153 -11.95 -16.48 9.76
CA SER A 153 -10.94 -16.02 8.80
C SER A 153 -10.98 -14.49 8.63
N PRO A 154 -10.07 -13.76 9.29
CA PRO A 154 -9.90 -12.31 9.11
C PRO A 154 -9.62 -11.92 7.65
N TYR A 155 -8.99 -12.81 6.89
CA TYR A 155 -8.60 -12.61 5.49
C TYR A 155 -9.78 -12.71 4.54
N ASP A 156 -10.73 -13.63 4.79
CA ASP A 156 -11.99 -13.67 4.05
C ASP A 156 -12.88 -12.48 4.42
N SER A 157 -12.94 -12.10 5.69
CA SER A 157 -13.66 -10.89 6.12
C SER A 157 -13.12 -9.62 5.44
N LEU A 158 -11.79 -9.47 5.32
CA LEU A 158 -11.15 -8.41 4.57
C LEU A 158 -11.53 -8.46 3.08
N SER A 159 -11.44 -9.64 2.46
CA SER A 159 -11.80 -9.84 1.06
C SER A 159 -13.25 -9.45 0.79
N ASP A 160 -14.16 -9.79 1.70
CA ASP A 160 -15.58 -9.45 1.63
C ASP A 160 -15.83 -7.94 1.79
N ALA A 161 -15.07 -7.24 2.65
CA ALA A 161 -15.12 -5.78 2.75
C ALA A 161 -14.64 -5.11 1.45
N ILE A 162 -13.52 -5.58 0.88
CA ILE A 162 -12.94 -5.06 -0.36
C ILE A 162 -13.90 -5.22 -1.55
N LYS A 163 -14.58 -6.37 -1.65
CA LYS A 163 -15.58 -6.60 -2.71
C LYS A 163 -16.77 -5.65 -2.64
N ARG A 164 -17.09 -5.14 -1.46
CA ARG A 164 -18.21 -4.22 -1.20
C ARG A 164 -17.77 -2.78 -1.00
N TRP A 165 -16.51 -2.47 -1.32
CA TRP A 165 -15.98 -1.12 -1.21
C TRP A 165 -16.80 -0.16 -2.12
N PRO A 166 -17.11 1.07 -1.68
CA PRO A 166 -17.90 2.00 -2.50
C PRO A 166 -17.24 2.31 -3.84
N GLU A 167 -18.06 2.43 -4.88
CA GLU A 167 -17.65 2.84 -6.23
C GLU A 167 -18.38 4.14 -6.65
N PRO A 168 -17.66 5.17 -7.16
CA PRO A 168 -16.20 5.22 -7.29
C PRO A 168 -15.51 5.31 -5.92
N GLY A 169 -14.44 4.53 -5.74
CA GLY A 169 -13.61 4.58 -4.53
C GLY A 169 -12.69 5.80 -4.48
N ALA A 170 -12.14 6.09 -3.30
CA ALA A 170 -11.12 7.13 -3.14
C ALA A 170 -9.77 6.69 -3.75
N PRO A 171 -8.90 7.64 -4.16
CA PRO A 171 -7.55 7.33 -4.66
C PRO A 171 -6.67 6.58 -3.64
N ARG A 172 -6.88 6.83 -2.34
CA ARG A 172 -6.27 6.10 -1.23
C ARG A 172 -7.32 5.27 -0.51
N LYS A 173 -7.08 3.98 -0.40
CA LYS A 173 -7.90 3.04 0.35
C LYS A 173 -7.03 2.32 1.36
N GLU A 174 -7.45 2.37 2.61
CA GLU A 174 -6.66 1.82 3.71
C GLU A 174 -7.54 1.08 4.70
N VAL A 175 -6.96 0.11 5.38
CA VAL A 175 -7.60 -0.67 6.42
C VAL A 175 -6.70 -0.62 7.66
N ILE A 176 -7.29 -0.34 8.82
CA ILE A 176 -6.71 -0.72 10.11
C ILE A 176 -7.48 -1.95 10.57
N MET A 177 -6.82 -3.11 10.54
CA MET A 177 -7.36 -4.38 10.97
C MET A 177 -6.94 -4.65 12.43
N ILE A 178 -7.91 -4.86 13.31
CA ILE A 178 -7.67 -5.27 14.69
C ILE A 178 -8.11 -6.73 14.84
N SER A 179 -7.17 -7.65 14.99
CA SER A 179 -7.46 -9.10 15.03
C SER A 179 -6.35 -9.90 15.72
N SER A 180 -6.63 -11.16 16.07
CA SER A 180 -5.60 -12.12 16.47
C SER A 180 -4.80 -12.66 15.28
N GLY A 181 -5.33 -12.49 14.05
CA GLY A 181 -4.73 -13.05 12.83
C GLY A 181 -4.89 -14.56 12.66
N ILE A 182 -5.58 -15.22 13.60
CA ILE A 182 -5.71 -16.68 13.55
C ILE A 182 -6.61 -17.06 12.37
N GLU A 183 -6.05 -17.85 11.44
CA GLU A 183 -6.80 -18.48 10.36
C GLU A 183 -7.35 -19.84 10.84
N GLY A 184 -8.68 -19.92 10.92
CA GLY A 184 -9.42 -21.05 11.48
C GLY A 184 -10.02 -21.99 10.43
N LEU A 185 -10.10 -21.60 9.16
CA LEU A 185 -10.70 -22.40 8.08
C LEU A 185 -9.77 -23.49 7.54
N GLY A 186 -8.47 -23.40 7.78
CA GLY A 186 -7.49 -24.41 7.39
C GLY A 186 -6.29 -23.81 6.68
N GLY A 187 -5.67 -24.57 5.77
CA GLY A 187 -4.45 -24.12 5.08
C GLY A 187 -3.15 -24.28 5.88
N GLY A 188 -3.25 -24.69 7.14
CA GLY A 188 -2.11 -24.98 8.00
C GLY A 188 -1.45 -23.72 8.58
N PHE A 189 -0.50 -23.98 9.47
CA PHE A 189 0.36 -22.99 10.08
C PHE A 189 1.65 -22.93 9.26
N ALA A 190 1.56 -22.35 8.05
CA ALA A 190 2.65 -22.26 7.10
C ALA A 190 2.55 -20.93 6.33
N PRO A 191 3.69 -20.37 5.86
CA PRO A 191 3.70 -19.06 5.19
C PRO A 191 2.89 -19.03 3.88
N ASP A 192 2.58 -20.19 3.30
CA ASP A 192 1.82 -20.33 2.05
C ASP A 192 0.32 -20.57 2.28
N ASN A 193 -0.22 -20.15 3.42
CA ASN A 193 -1.65 -20.35 3.72
C ASN A 193 -2.55 -19.72 2.64
N PRO A 194 -3.44 -20.52 1.99
CA PRO A 194 -4.25 -20.05 0.86
C PRO A 194 -5.25 -18.95 1.23
N TYR A 195 -5.77 -18.92 2.45
CA TYR A 195 -6.72 -17.88 2.90
C TYR A 195 -6.02 -16.54 3.12
N VAL A 196 -4.85 -16.58 3.78
CA VAL A 196 -3.98 -15.42 3.98
C VAL A 196 -3.56 -14.84 2.63
N ASN A 197 -3.01 -15.67 1.75
CA ASN A 197 -2.57 -15.27 0.41
C ASN A 197 -3.70 -14.73 -0.45
N LYS A 198 -4.93 -15.26 -0.30
CA LYS A 198 -6.10 -14.73 -0.99
C LYS A 198 -6.46 -13.34 -0.48
N GLY A 199 -6.50 -13.13 0.83
CA GLY A 199 -6.75 -11.80 1.43
C GLY A 199 -5.73 -10.76 0.97
N ILE A 200 -4.45 -11.14 0.93
CA ILE A 200 -3.36 -10.29 0.40
C ILE A 200 -3.60 -9.95 -1.07
N SER A 201 -3.84 -10.97 -1.92
CA SER A 201 -4.10 -10.76 -3.35
C SER A 201 -5.31 -9.85 -3.59
N ASP A 202 -6.39 -10.02 -2.83
CA ASP A 202 -7.59 -9.20 -2.94
C ASP A 202 -7.31 -7.73 -2.54
N ALA A 203 -6.52 -7.51 -1.48
CA ALA A 203 -6.06 -6.17 -1.06
C ALA A 203 -5.14 -5.51 -2.10
N GLN A 204 -4.12 -6.22 -2.58
CA GLN A 204 -3.19 -5.73 -3.60
C GLN A 204 -3.90 -5.38 -4.90
N ARG A 205 -4.88 -6.21 -5.31
CA ARG A 205 -5.67 -5.97 -6.52
C ARG A 205 -6.53 -4.71 -6.41
N ALA A 206 -7.07 -4.48 -5.22
CA ALA A 206 -7.85 -3.30 -4.94
C ALA A 206 -6.99 -2.06 -4.64
N GLY A 207 -5.66 -2.19 -4.49
CA GLY A 207 -4.79 -1.09 -4.08
C GLY A 207 -5.09 -0.61 -2.65
N VAL A 208 -5.37 -1.55 -1.75
CA VAL A 208 -5.68 -1.30 -0.34
C VAL A 208 -4.44 -1.55 0.50
N VAL A 209 -3.99 -0.54 1.26
CA VAL A 209 -2.91 -0.68 2.25
C VAL A 209 -3.52 -1.19 3.56
N VAL A 210 -2.92 -2.22 4.18
CA VAL A 210 -3.47 -2.82 5.39
C VAL A 210 -2.50 -2.69 6.57
N TYR A 211 -2.87 -1.87 7.55
CA TYR A 211 -2.24 -1.86 8.86
C TYR A 211 -2.90 -2.89 9.76
N THR A 212 -2.12 -3.61 10.57
CA THR A 212 -2.65 -4.61 11.49
C THR A 212 -2.26 -4.29 12.93
N ILE A 213 -3.21 -4.40 13.85
CA ILE A 213 -2.96 -4.32 15.30
C ILE A 213 -3.38 -5.65 15.90
N TYR A 214 -2.41 -6.37 16.46
CA TYR A 214 -2.68 -7.64 17.11
C TYR A 214 -3.52 -7.45 18.37
N SER A 215 -4.63 -8.17 18.43
CA SER A 215 -5.50 -8.29 19.60
C SER A 215 -5.83 -9.77 19.81
N PRO A 216 -5.36 -10.40 20.91
CA PRO A 216 -5.64 -11.81 21.19
C PRO A 216 -7.13 -12.13 21.15
N SER A 217 -7.49 -13.26 20.53
CA SER A 217 -8.85 -13.80 20.61
C SER A 217 -9.14 -14.28 22.03
N VAL A 218 -10.41 -14.27 22.44
CA VAL A 218 -10.78 -14.81 23.76
C VAL A 218 -10.91 -16.34 23.79
N GLY A 219 -10.75 -16.92 24.98
CA GLY A 219 -10.93 -18.35 25.23
C GLY A 219 -9.76 -19.22 24.74
N HIS A 220 -10.00 -20.51 24.52
CA HIS A 220 -8.97 -21.49 24.16
C HIS A 220 -8.15 -21.09 22.91
N TRP A 221 -8.73 -20.30 22.00
CA TRP A 221 -8.05 -19.78 20.81
C TRP A 221 -6.92 -18.81 21.15
N GLY A 222 -7.08 -17.95 22.15
CA GLY A 222 -6.05 -16.99 22.58
C GLY A 222 -5.05 -17.52 23.60
N HIS A 223 -5.26 -18.69 24.17
CA HIS A 223 -4.32 -19.32 25.12
C HIS A 223 -3.28 -20.22 24.45
N SER A 224 -3.40 -20.47 23.14
CA SER A 224 -2.46 -21.29 22.41
C SER A 224 -1.29 -20.46 21.87
N TYR A 225 -0.13 -20.60 22.52
CA TYR A 225 1.12 -19.93 22.12
C TYR A 225 1.46 -20.16 20.64
N TRP A 226 1.29 -21.40 20.16
CA TRP A 226 1.53 -21.77 18.76
C TRP A 226 0.60 -21.03 17.80
N ARG A 227 -0.70 -20.96 18.10
CA ARG A 227 -1.69 -20.27 17.23
C ARG A 227 -1.47 -18.77 17.19
N ASN A 228 -1.16 -18.17 18.34
CA ASN A 228 -0.89 -16.74 18.44
C ASN A 228 0.36 -16.34 17.63
N THR A 229 1.40 -17.16 17.65
CA THR A 229 2.62 -16.94 16.84
C THR A 229 2.28 -16.88 15.35
N TRP A 230 1.47 -17.83 14.88
CA TRP A 230 1.07 -17.83 13.47
C TRP A 230 0.10 -16.71 13.11
N GLY A 231 -0.82 -16.36 14.00
CA GLY A 231 -1.69 -15.22 13.80
C GLY A 231 -0.90 -13.93 13.62
N GLN A 232 0.10 -13.68 14.47
CA GLN A 232 1.01 -12.54 14.33
C GLN A 232 1.82 -12.59 13.03
N ASN A 233 2.35 -13.75 12.64
CA ASN A 233 3.08 -13.89 11.37
C ASN A 233 2.19 -13.59 10.16
N PHE A 234 0.94 -14.04 10.17
CA PHE A 234 0.01 -13.78 9.06
C PHE A 234 -0.44 -12.31 9.02
N LEU A 235 -0.59 -11.64 10.16
CA LEU A 235 -0.83 -10.19 10.20
C LEU A 235 0.38 -9.41 9.67
N SER A 236 1.60 -9.79 10.05
CA SER A 236 2.84 -9.21 9.52
C SER A 236 2.91 -9.38 8.02
N GLN A 237 2.72 -10.61 7.53
CA GLN A 237 2.74 -10.91 6.09
C GLN A 237 1.71 -10.06 5.32
N LEU A 238 0.48 -9.97 5.83
CA LEU A 238 -0.57 -9.16 5.20
C LEU A 238 -0.18 -7.68 5.12
N SER A 239 0.32 -7.12 6.21
CA SER A 239 0.73 -5.72 6.24
C SER A 239 1.93 -5.47 5.33
N ASP A 240 2.97 -6.28 5.43
CA ASP A 240 4.20 -6.14 4.65
C ASP A 240 3.93 -6.23 3.13
N GLU A 241 3.16 -7.23 2.69
CA GLU A 241 2.88 -7.44 1.25
C GLU A 241 1.91 -6.39 0.68
N THR A 242 1.12 -5.72 1.51
CA THR A 242 0.21 -4.64 1.09
C THR A 242 0.78 -3.22 1.27
N GLY A 243 1.99 -3.11 1.82
CA GLY A 243 2.67 -1.83 2.05
C GLY A 243 2.28 -1.09 3.33
N GLY A 244 1.61 -1.79 4.26
CA GLY A 244 1.31 -1.31 5.61
C GLY A 244 2.33 -1.82 6.63
N GLU A 245 1.97 -1.76 7.91
CA GLU A 245 2.80 -2.26 9.01
C GLU A 245 1.96 -3.00 10.06
N SER A 246 2.58 -3.96 10.74
CA SER A 246 1.97 -4.78 11.79
C SER A 246 2.47 -4.41 13.18
N TYR A 247 1.54 -4.21 14.12
CA TYR A 247 1.79 -3.74 15.47
C TYR A 247 1.35 -4.76 16.52
N TYR A 248 2.26 -5.14 17.42
CA TYR A 248 2.00 -6.07 18.53
C TYR A 248 2.99 -5.83 19.70
N ILE A 249 2.63 -6.26 20.92
CA ILE A 249 3.53 -6.27 22.09
C ILE A 249 3.59 -7.68 22.66
N GLY A 250 4.66 -8.41 22.33
CA GLY A 250 4.78 -9.82 22.70
C GLY A 250 3.56 -10.62 22.25
N PHE A 251 3.08 -11.56 23.07
CA PHE A 251 1.90 -12.39 22.77
C PHE A 251 0.61 -11.95 23.49
N GLY A 252 0.70 -10.91 24.31
CA GLY A 252 -0.43 -10.34 25.04
C GLY A 252 -1.11 -9.21 24.26
N SER A 253 -2.22 -8.71 24.80
CA SER A 253 -2.81 -7.47 24.29
C SER A 253 -1.91 -6.29 24.62
N PRO A 254 -1.76 -5.31 23.72
CA PRO A 254 -1.09 -4.07 24.07
C PRO A 254 -1.83 -3.36 25.20
N VAL A 255 -1.08 -2.69 26.07
CA VAL A 255 -1.64 -1.88 27.17
C VAL A 255 -2.42 -0.69 26.65
N SER A 256 -2.07 -0.20 25.45
CA SER A 256 -2.84 0.80 24.72
C SER A 256 -2.58 0.68 23.22
N PHE A 257 -3.59 1.02 22.41
CA PHE A 257 -3.44 1.18 20.96
C PHE A 257 -2.88 2.54 20.57
N GLN A 258 -2.84 3.51 21.48
CA GLN A 258 -2.43 4.88 21.18
C GLN A 258 -1.08 5.00 20.46
N PRO A 259 0.03 4.37 20.92
CA PRO A 259 1.31 4.50 20.22
C PRO A 259 1.27 3.95 18.79
N PHE A 260 0.48 2.90 18.55
CA PHE A 260 0.32 2.32 17.21
C PHE A 260 -0.51 3.23 16.31
N LEU A 261 -1.60 3.78 16.82
CA LEU A 261 -2.46 4.71 16.09
C LEU A 261 -1.71 6.01 15.75
N GLU A 262 -0.84 6.49 16.64
CA GLU A 262 0.03 7.64 16.38
C GLU A 262 1.06 7.36 15.28
N GLN A 263 1.66 6.16 15.26
CA GLN A 263 2.56 5.72 14.20
C GLN A 263 1.84 5.59 12.86
N ILE A 264 0.66 4.96 12.84
CA ILE A 264 -0.19 4.87 11.63
C ILE A 264 -0.54 6.27 11.12
N ALA A 265 -0.97 7.19 11.99
CA ALA A 265 -1.25 8.58 11.60
C ALA A 265 -0.01 9.32 11.07
N GLN A 266 1.18 9.00 11.56
CA GLN A 266 2.44 9.54 11.03
C GLN A 266 2.74 8.98 9.64
N GLN A 267 2.59 7.66 9.44
CA GLN A 267 2.79 7.02 8.15
C GLN A 267 1.80 7.54 7.10
N MET A 268 0.51 7.62 7.41
CA MET A 268 -0.53 8.18 6.53
C MET A 268 -0.22 9.61 6.06
N ARG A 269 0.52 10.40 6.85
CA ARG A 269 0.96 11.75 6.48
C ARG A 269 2.16 11.75 5.53
N ASN A 270 2.98 10.72 5.57
CA ASN A 270 4.20 10.55 4.78
C ASN A 270 4.00 9.68 3.54
N GLN A 271 2.75 9.52 3.10
CA GLN A 271 2.41 8.74 1.92
C GLN A 271 2.44 9.55 0.64
N TYR A 272 2.71 8.84 -0.46
CA TYR A 272 2.75 9.36 -1.81
C TYR A 272 2.00 8.40 -2.75
N ILE A 273 1.37 8.96 -3.78
CA ILE A 273 0.91 8.19 -4.94
C ILE A 273 2.06 8.15 -5.95
N LEU A 274 2.65 6.97 -6.10
CA LEU A 274 3.68 6.70 -7.09
C LEU A 274 3.03 6.09 -8.33
N THR A 275 3.09 6.80 -9.45
CA THR A 275 2.61 6.31 -10.75
C THR A 275 3.80 5.97 -11.61
N PHE A 276 3.83 4.76 -12.16
CA PHE A 276 4.90 4.30 -13.05
C PHE A 276 4.32 3.62 -14.29
N SER A 277 5.14 3.54 -15.33
CA SER A 277 4.78 2.89 -16.58
C SER A 277 5.01 1.38 -16.44
N ALA A 278 4.00 0.63 -16.04
CA ALA A 278 4.09 -0.83 -15.89
C ALA A 278 4.26 -1.52 -17.24
N LYS A 279 4.90 -2.68 -17.25
CA LYS A 279 5.06 -3.50 -18.45
C LYS A 279 3.66 -3.96 -18.91
N PRO A 280 3.30 -3.75 -20.18
CA PRO A 280 2.10 -4.33 -20.76
C PRO A 280 2.12 -5.84 -20.58
N GLU A 281 1.04 -6.39 -20.04
CA GLU A 281 0.82 -7.83 -19.94
C GLU A 281 -0.34 -8.23 -20.88
N GLU A 282 -0.33 -9.44 -21.41
CA GLU A 282 -1.43 -9.95 -22.25
C GLU A 282 -2.75 -10.07 -21.48
N LYS A 283 -2.65 -10.32 -20.17
CA LYS A 283 -3.78 -10.47 -19.26
C LYS A 283 -3.57 -9.61 -18.03
N SER A 284 -4.65 -9.01 -17.55
CA SER A 284 -4.61 -8.27 -16.29
C SER A 284 -4.26 -9.20 -15.13
N GLY A 285 -3.33 -8.80 -14.27
CA GLY A 285 -2.83 -9.66 -13.21
C GLY A 285 -1.97 -8.94 -12.18
N LEU A 286 -1.72 -9.60 -11.06
CA LEU A 286 -0.80 -9.13 -10.02
C LEU A 286 0.63 -9.40 -10.44
N GLN A 287 1.42 -8.34 -10.60
CA GLN A 287 2.80 -8.38 -11.02
C GLN A 287 3.72 -8.04 -9.84
N PRO A 288 4.82 -8.79 -9.64
CA PRO A 288 5.77 -8.48 -8.59
C PRO A 288 6.47 -7.17 -8.89
N ILE A 289 6.55 -6.31 -7.88
CA ILE A 289 7.26 -5.05 -7.95
C ILE A 289 8.23 -4.91 -6.79
N LYS A 290 9.25 -4.08 -7.01
CA LYS A 290 10.17 -3.66 -5.97
C LYS A 290 10.37 -2.17 -6.06
N VAL A 291 10.06 -1.47 -4.98
CA VAL A 291 10.30 -0.03 -4.86
C VAL A 291 11.47 0.17 -3.91
N ASN A 292 12.45 0.97 -4.32
CA ASN A 292 13.56 1.37 -3.45
C ASN A 292 13.73 2.87 -3.49
N ILE A 293 14.23 3.43 -2.39
CA ILE A 293 14.63 4.82 -2.28
C ILE A 293 16.15 4.92 -2.14
N ASN A 294 16.76 5.82 -2.89
CA ASN A 294 18.19 6.12 -2.90
C ASN A 294 18.53 7.28 -1.94
N GLU A 295 17.79 7.39 -0.84
CA GLU A 295 18.04 8.34 0.23
C GLU A 295 18.52 7.59 1.47
N LYS A 296 19.65 8.01 2.04
CA LYS A 296 20.29 7.35 3.19
C LYS A 296 19.47 7.50 4.48
N ASP A 297 18.70 8.57 4.58
CA ASP A 297 17.96 8.95 5.77
C ASP A 297 16.47 8.53 5.71
N ALA A 298 16.06 7.81 4.67
CA ALA A 298 14.70 7.29 4.52
C ALA A 298 14.64 5.81 4.10
N SER A 299 13.58 5.10 4.51
CA SER A 299 13.08 3.87 3.90
C SER A 299 11.77 4.14 3.17
N ILE A 300 11.37 3.18 2.32
CA ILE A 300 10.11 3.23 1.60
C ILE A 300 9.37 1.91 1.80
N ALA A 301 8.15 1.97 2.31
CA ALA A 301 7.22 0.86 2.35
C ALA A 301 6.31 0.95 1.10
N ALA A 302 6.08 -0.20 0.48
CA ALA A 302 5.29 -0.33 -0.74
C ALA A 302 4.76 -1.77 -0.84
N PRO A 303 3.63 -2.00 -1.53
CA PRO A 303 3.18 -3.36 -1.80
C PRO A 303 4.21 -4.11 -2.66
N ASP A 304 4.36 -5.41 -2.43
CA ASP A 304 5.33 -6.24 -3.16
C ASP A 304 4.78 -6.71 -4.53
N ARG A 305 3.47 -6.58 -4.75
CA ARG A 305 2.79 -6.82 -6.01
C ARG A 305 1.75 -5.74 -6.28
N VAL A 306 1.50 -5.50 -7.56
CA VAL A 306 0.48 -4.54 -8.01
C VAL A 306 -0.34 -5.12 -9.15
N PHE A 307 -1.63 -4.79 -9.20
CA PHE A 307 -2.49 -5.18 -10.30
C PHE A 307 -2.24 -4.30 -11.53
N VAL A 308 -1.70 -4.92 -12.57
CA VAL A 308 -1.47 -4.30 -13.86
C VAL A 308 -2.60 -4.72 -14.79
N LYS A 309 -3.27 -3.75 -15.43
CA LYS A 309 -4.27 -4.02 -16.46
C LYS A 309 -3.58 -4.52 -17.72
N ALA A 310 -4.26 -5.37 -18.49
CA ALA A 310 -3.77 -5.78 -19.80
C ALA A 310 -3.43 -4.55 -20.65
N GLY A 311 -2.27 -4.59 -21.30
CA GLY A 311 -1.93 -3.59 -22.30
C GLY A 311 -2.72 -3.86 -23.56
N MET A 312 -3.39 -2.84 -24.10
CA MET A 312 -4.00 -2.91 -25.43
C MET A 312 -2.94 -2.95 -26.51
#